data_AF-A0A403QNH4-F1
#
_entry.id   AF-A0A403QNH4-F1
#
_cell.length_a   1.000
_cell.length_b   1.000
_cell.length_c   1.000
_cell.angle_alpha   90.00
_cell.angle_beta   90.00
_cell.angle_gamma   90.00
#
_symmetry.space_group_name_H-M   'P 1'
#
loop_
_entity.id
_entity.type
_entity.pdbx_description
1 polymer ?
#
loop_
_entity_poly.entity_id
_entity_poly.type
_entity_poly.pdbx_seq_one_letter_code
_entity_poly.pdbx_strand_id
1 'polypeptide(L)' 'MTKHMHGKVTFALKWYEYSNEHHPEGYTVHRDELIAELTDLGIEAANENMEEDFEEISTLLGYLKEGKELKPSSLPEFAI' A
#
# COMPACT_ATOMS: atom_id res chain seq x y z
N MET A 1 -11.00 7.11 0.12
CA MET A 1 -10.06 7.16 -1.04
C MET A 1 -10.70 7.65 -2.34
N THR A 2 -10.00 8.44 -3.16
CA THR A 2 -10.38 8.67 -4.57
C THR A 2 -10.17 7.42 -5.44
N LYS A 3 -10.93 7.30 -6.53
CA LYS A 3 -10.82 6.15 -7.47
C LYS A 3 -9.42 5.99 -8.07
N HIS A 4 -8.74 7.09 -8.33
CA HIS A 4 -7.40 7.08 -8.93
C HIS A 4 -6.38 6.54 -7.93
N MET A 5 -6.38 7.07 -6.71
CA MET A 5 -5.47 6.63 -5.66
C MET A 5 -5.76 5.18 -5.24
N HIS A 6 -7.04 4.81 -5.16
CA HIS A 6 -7.48 3.42 -4.93
C HIS A 6 -6.90 2.44 -5.95
N GLY A 7 -6.93 2.82 -7.24
CA GLY A 7 -6.34 2.00 -8.30
C GLY A 7 -4.84 1.80 -8.13
N LYS A 8 -4.10 2.86 -7.75
CA LYS A 8 -2.65 2.80 -7.51
C LYS A 8 -2.31 1.92 -6.31
N VAL A 9 -2.98 2.15 -5.18
CA VAL A 9 -2.82 1.35 -3.95
C VAL A 9 -3.14 -0.12 -4.21
N THR A 10 -4.27 -0.40 -4.88
CA THR A 10 -4.68 -1.77 -5.24
C THR A 10 -3.63 -2.45 -6.13
N PHE A 11 -3.07 -1.74 -7.10
CA PHE A 11 -2.03 -2.29 -7.97
C PHE A 11 -0.77 -2.64 -7.18
N ALA A 12 -0.28 -1.73 -6.32
CA ALA A 12 0.89 -1.95 -5.49
C ALA A 12 0.74 -3.19 -4.59
N LEU A 13 -0.43 -3.34 -3.97
CA LEU A 13 -0.76 -4.49 -3.11
C LEU A 13 -0.80 -5.81 -3.87
N LYS A 14 -1.43 -5.83 -5.05
CA LYS A 14 -1.46 -7.03 -5.90
C LYS A 14 -0.08 -7.40 -6.43
N TRP A 15 0.74 -6.40 -6.75
CA TRP A 15 2.12 -6.63 -7.17
C TRP A 15 2.97 -7.23 -6.04
N TYR A 16 2.82 -6.72 -4.82
CA TYR A 16 3.46 -7.28 -3.62
C TYR A 16 3.06 -8.73 -3.39
N GLU A 17 1.76 -9.05 -3.45
CA GLU A 17 1.25 -10.41 -3.31
C GLU A 17 1.81 -11.35 -4.40
N TYR A 18 1.72 -10.93 -5.67
CA TYR A 18 2.25 -11.69 -6.80
C TYR A 18 3.74 -11.98 -6.65
N SER A 19 4.53 -10.97 -6.29
CA SER A 19 5.98 -11.08 -6.13
C SER A 19 6.34 -12.03 -4.99
N ASN A 20 5.62 -12.00 -3.87
CA ASN A 20 5.84 -12.93 -2.77
C ASN A 20 5.41 -14.37 -3.08
N GLU A 21 4.39 -14.56 -3.92
CA GLU A 21 3.96 -15.89 -4.36
C GLU A 21 5.00 -16.53 -5.30
N HIS A 22 5.59 -15.75 -6.20
CA HIS A 22 6.49 -16.26 -7.25
C HIS A 22 7.97 -16.21 -6.86
N HIS A 23 8.35 -15.30 -5.96
CA HIS A 23 9.72 -15.05 -5.54
C HIS A 23 9.82 -14.89 -4.00
N PRO A 24 9.41 -15.90 -3.21
CA PRO A 24 9.35 -15.79 -1.74
C PRO A 24 10.70 -15.46 -1.08
N GLU A 25 11.82 -15.78 -1.73
CA GLU A 25 13.17 -15.40 -1.29
C GLU A 25 13.40 -13.88 -1.25
N GLY A 26 12.63 -13.12 -2.04
CA GLY A 26 12.67 -11.67 -2.13
C GLY A 26 11.76 -10.95 -1.15
N TYR A 27 11.08 -11.66 -0.25
CA TYR A 27 10.01 -11.10 0.60
C TYR A 27 10.37 -9.77 1.29
N THR A 28 11.56 -9.67 1.90
CA THR A 28 11.99 -8.42 2.55
C THR A 28 12.12 -7.27 1.55
N VAL A 29 12.67 -7.55 0.37
CA VAL A 29 12.83 -6.56 -0.71
C VAL A 29 11.47 -6.11 -1.23
N HIS A 30 10.55 -7.04 -1.51
CA HIS A 30 9.20 -6.69 -1.99
C HIS A 30 8.43 -5.86 -0.98
N ARG A 31 8.63 -6.13 0.32
CA ARG A 31 8.02 -5.36 1.39
C ARG A 31 8.58 -3.94 1.43
N ASP A 32 9.89 -3.77 1.27
CA ASP A 32 10.51 -2.46 1.20
C ASP A 32 10.05 -1.68 -0.05
N GLU A 33 9.87 -2.36 -1.20
CA GLU A 33 9.29 -1.78 -2.41
C GLU A 33 7.85 -1.33 -2.21
N LEU A 34 7.01 -2.13 -1.55
CA LEU A 34 5.64 -1.74 -1.20
C LEU A 34 5.61 -0.53 -0.27
N ILE A 35 6.50 -0.46 0.72
CA ILE A 35 6.62 0.70 1.62
C ILE A 35 7.01 1.94 0.82
N ALA A 36 7.96 1.83 -0.10
CA ALA A 36 8.39 2.94 -0.95
C ALA A 36 7.23 3.46 -1.81
N GLU A 37 6.52 2.56 -2.50
CA GLU A 37 5.38 2.92 -3.36
C GLU A 37 4.27 3.60 -2.54
N LEU A 38 3.86 3.03 -1.40
CA LEU A 38 2.85 3.66 -0.54
C LEU A 38 3.30 5.02 0.02
N THR A 39 4.60 5.19 0.27
CA THR A 39 5.15 6.48 0.71
C THR A 39 5.02 7.53 -0.40
N ASP A 40 5.35 7.17 -1.64
CA ASP A 40 5.25 8.06 -2.80
C ASP A 40 3.79 8.45 -3.06
N LEU A 41 2.85 7.51 -2.94
CA LEU A 41 1.41 7.78 -3.04
C LEU A 41 0.92 8.71 -1.91
N GLY A 42 1.43 8.54 -0.69
CA GLY A 42 1.13 9.43 0.43
C GLY A 42 1.65 10.86 0.18
N ILE A 43 2.84 11.01 -0.38
CA ILE A 43 3.40 12.31 -0.77
C ILE A 43 2.56 12.95 -1.88
N GLU A 44 2.12 12.17 -2.88
CA GLU A 44 1.20 12.64 -3.93
C GLU A 44 -0.10 13.15 -3.33
N ALA A 45 -0.76 12.37 -2.47
CA ALA A 45 -1.99 12.76 -1.80
C ALA A 45 -1.83 14.06 -0.99
N ALA A 46 -0.71 14.20 -0.26
CA ALA A 46 -0.41 15.42 0.49
C ALA A 46 -0.22 16.65 -0.43
N ASN A 47 0.51 16.50 -1.54
CA ASN A 47 0.74 17.59 -2.49
C ASN A 47 -0.55 18.04 -3.19
N GLU A 48 -1.49 17.11 -3.42
CA GLU A 48 -2.78 17.37 -4.06
C GLU A 48 -3.89 17.79 -3.07
N ASN A 49 -3.59 17.94 -1.77
CA ASN A 49 -4.55 18.23 -0.71
C ASN A 49 -5.68 17.19 -0.58
N MET A 50 -5.34 15.91 -0.80
CA MET A 50 -6.26 14.77 -0.67
C MET A 50 -6.14 14.18 0.74
N GLU A 51 -6.64 14.91 1.75
CA GLU A 51 -6.46 14.55 3.17
C GLU A 51 -6.94 13.14 3.51
N GLU A 52 -8.11 12.73 3.02
CA GLU A 52 -8.67 11.38 3.25
C GLU A 52 -7.75 10.29 2.69
N ASP A 53 -7.28 10.44 1.44
CA ASP A 53 -6.39 9.49 0.80
C ASP A 53 -5.05 9.41 1.53
N PHE A 54 -4.53 10.55 2.01
CA PHE A 54 -3.31 10.59 2.81
C PHE A 54 -3.44 9.84 4.14
N GLU A 55 -4.55 10.02 4.86
CA GLU A 55 -4.82 9.33 6.14
C GLU A 55 -4.95 7.81 5.94
N GLU A 56 -5.64 7.39 4.88
CA GLU A 56 -5.82 5.99 4.52
C GLU A 56 -4.49 5.32 4.16
N ILE A 57 -3.66 5.96 3.34
CA ILE A 57 -2.31 5.48 2.99
C ILE A 57 -1.42 5.44 4.24
N SER A 58 -1.48 6.46 5.09
CA SER A 58 -0.75 6.50 6.36
C SER A 58 -1.12 5.33 7.28
N THR A 59 -2.40 4.92 7.26
CA THR A 59 -2.86 3.74 8.00
C THR A 59 -2.24 2.45 7.48
N LEU A 60 -2.17 2.28 6.15
CA LEU A 60 -1.53 1.12 5.51
C LEU A 60 -0.03 1.05 5.86
N LEU A 61 0.67 2.19 5.79
CA LEU A 61 2.07 2.30 6.20
C LEU A 61 2.27 1.98 7.68
N GLY A 62 1.33 2.40 8.54
CA GLY A 62 1.30 2.05 9.96
C GLY A 62 1.24 0.54 10.19
N TYR A 63 0.38 -0.17 9.46
CA TYR A 63 0.29 -1.63 9.54
C TYR A 63 1.60 -2.31 9.13
N LEU A 64 2.22 -1.87 8.03
CA LEU A 64 3.52 -2.39 7.63
C LEU A 64 4.57 -2.16 8.72
N LYS A 65 4.62 -0.97 9.33
CA LYS A 65 5.57 -0.66 10.42
C LYS A 65 5.38 -1.56 11.66
N GLU A 66 4.15 -1.98 11.94
CA GLU A 66 3.82 -2.93 13.01
C GLU A 66 4.16 -4.38 12.66
N GLY A 67 4.65 -4.65 11.45
CA GLY A 67 4.96 -6.00 10.96
C GLY A 67 3.72 -6.76 10.46
N LYS A 68 2.60 -6.07 10.23
CA LYS A 68 1.40 -6.70 9.65
C LYS A 68 1.59 -6.90 8.16
N GLU A 69 0.99 -7.98 7.66
CA GLU A 69 0.83 -8.23 6.24
C GLU A 69 -0.38 -7.47 5.69
N LEU A 70 -0.19 -6.84 4.54
CA LEU A 70 -1.29 -6.26 3.79
C LEU A 70 -1.77 -7.28 2.75
N LYS A 71 -2.71 -8.13 3.14
CA LYS A 71 -3.42 -9.03 2.22
C LYS A 71 -4.72 -8.39 1.78
N PRO A 72 -5.11 -8.46 0.49
CA PRO A 72 -6.36 -7.87 0.02
C PRO A 72 -7.61 -8.28 0.83
N SER A 73 -7.63 -9.51 1.34
CA SER A 73 -8.71 -10.05 2.17
C SER A 73 -8.76 -9.52 3.61
N SER A 74 -7.71 -8.85 4.08
CA SER A 74 -7.61 -8.28 5.43
C SER A 74 -7.45 -6.76 5.43
N LEU A 75 -7.65 -6.13 4.27
CA LEU A 75 -7.56 -4.69 4.14
C LEU A 75 -8.81 -4.00 4.70
N PRO A 76 -8.68 -2.76 5.18
CA PRO A 76 -9.82 -1.90 5.46
C PRO A 76 -10.69 -1.71 4.21
N GLU A 77 -12.00 -1.50 4.40
CA GLU A 77 -12.95 -1.32 3.28
C GLU A 77 -12.53 -0.21 2.30
N PHE A 78 -11.82 0.82 2.76
CA PHE A 78 -11.33 1.90 1.91
C PHE A 78 -10.27 1.46 0.88
N ALA A 79 -9.61 0.33 1.13
CA ALA A 79 -8.56 -0.24 0.29
C ALA A 79 -9.05 -1.47 -0.51
N ILE A 80 -10.36 -1.77 -0.48
CA ILE A 80 -11.05 -2.84 -1.25
C ILE A 80 -11.80 -2.24 -2.44
#